data_AF-A0A6A6TEC6-F1
#
_entry.id   AF-A0A6A6TEC6-F1
#
_cell.length_a   1.000
_cell.length_b   1.000
_cell.length_c   1.000
_cell.angle_alpha   90.00
_cell.angle_beta   90.00
_cell.angle_gamma   90.00
#
_symmetry.space_group_name_H-M   'P 1'
#
loop_
_entity.id
_entity.type
_entity.pdbx_description
1 polymer ?
#
loop_
_entity_poly.entity_id
_entity_poly.type
_entity_poly.pdbx_seq_one_letter_code
_entity_poly.pdbx_strand_id
1 'polypeptide(L)'
;MSNAQGRVVKKKKKKKQAIGPLSLGEKVVHVGSTLSDRQFTVHEDLVCTGSEVFKTWFQPTRRPIDGQCPICYVELDPTHADLTFCRGMCGHNLHTRCWETWANEQAHPKCPMCRTGWMEPEDEKTACQIGVNPDALQTYVGWLYSRKIVLTTVGSPMPERIGLCNLYTHAEKLEDPRFQNAIMALIITPSLWNLTGPPTAVVEAVFNHKIISEPLRNLLVDLKLRRIRERNLQASWFKNNASSYPSGFVGGIAHALLNNEEIPTTLFELKKKYLLDDEDE
;
A
#
# COMPACT_ATOMS: atom_id res chain seq x y z
N MET A 1 38.18 -9.61 -46.48
CA MET A 1 38.13 -8.86 -45.20
C MET A 1 37.17 -7.69 -45.44
N SER A 2 35.99 -7.52 -44.85
CA SER A 2 35.40 -8.07 -43.64
C SER A 2 33.88 -7.83 -43.71
N ASN A 3 33.08 -8.84 -43.36
CA ASN A 3 31.62 -8.78 -43.27
C ASN A 3 31.17 -7.88 -42.11
N ALA A 4 30.24 -6.95 -42.36
CA ALA A 4 29.53 -6.21 -41.32
C ALA A 4 28.20 -6.91 -41.00
N GLN A 5 28.17 -7.70 -39.92
CA GLN A 5 26.94 -8.26 -39.37
C GLN A 5 26.34 -7.30 -38.35
N GLY A 6 25.15 -6.77 -38.66
CA GLY A 6 24.34 -5.97 -37.75
C GLY A 6 23.80 -6.82 -36.59
N ARG A 7 24.14 -6.43 -35.36
CA ARG A 7 23.72 -7.11 -34.13
C ARG A 7 22.34 -6.58 -33.71
N VAL A 8 21.29 -7.34 -34.02
CA VAL A 8 19.92 -7.09 -33.54
C VAL A 8 19.88 -7.30 -32.02
N VAL A 9 19.75 -6.22 -31.25
CA VAL A 9 19.57 -6.26 -29.80
C VAL A 9 18.15 -6.75 -29.49
N LYS A 10 18.03 -8.03 -29.10
CA LYS A 10 16.78 -8.62 -28.62
C LYS A 10 16.38 -7.95 -27.29
N LYS A 11 15.31 -7.16 -27.30
CA LYS A 11 14.69 -6.61 -26.08
C LYS A 11 14.23 -7.77 -25.19
N LYS A 12 14.83 -7.92 -24.01
CA LYS A 12 14.39 -8.88 -22.98
C LYS A 12 12.97 -8.48 -22.52
N LYS A 13 11.97 -9.33 -22.79
CA LYS A 13 10.63 -9.21 -22.21
C LYS A 13 10.76 -9.24 -20.69
N LYS A 14 10.32 -8.19 -20.00
CA LYS A 14 10.22 -8.16 -18.53
C LYS A 14 9.35 -9.34 -18.08
N LYS A 15 9.88 -10.21 -17.22
CA LYS A 15 9.10 -11.26 -16.56
C LYS A 15 7.97 -10.56 -15.80
N LYS A 16 6.72 -10.99 -16.04
CA LYS A 16 5.61 -10.62 -15.18
C LYS A 16 5.95 -11.15 -13.79
N GLN A 17 6.03 -10.27 -12.79
CA GLN A 17 6.08 -10.69 -11.39
C GLN A 17 4.83 -11.54 -11.16
N ALA A 18 5.04 -12.85 -10.98
CA ALA A 18 3.96 -13.73 -10.57
C ALA A 18 3.62 -13.31 -9.14
N ILE A 19 2.34 -12.99 -8.91
CA ILE A 19 1.80 -12.92 -7.56
C ILE A 19 2.02 -14.33 -7.01
N GLY A 20 2.75 -14.47 -5.89
CA GLY A 20 2.85 -15.75 -5.19
C GLY A 20 1.45 -16.32 -4.89
N PRO A 21 1.33 -17.58 -4.42
CA PRO A 21 0.03 -18.12 -4.05
C PRO A 21 -0.67 -17.15 -3.09
N LEU A 22 -1.83 -16.62 -3.49
CA LEU A 22 -2.65 -15.76 -2.64
C LEU A 22 -3.36 -16.66 -1.64
N SER A 23 -2.94 -16.61 -0.38
CA SER A 23 -3.66 -17.22 0.73
C SER A 23 -4.86 -16.36 1.08
N LEU A 24 -6.02 -16.70 0.51
CA LEU A 24 -7.23 -15.90 0.68
C LEU A 24 -8.02 -16.29 1.94
N GLY A 25 -7.90 -17.54 2.38
CA GLY A 25 -8.82 -18.13 3.36
C GLY A 25 -10.25 -18.24 2.80
N GLU A 26 -11.14 -18.83 3.58
CA GLU A 26 -12.54 -19.03 3.17
C GLU A 26 -13.47 -17.88 3.58
N LYS A 27 -13.05 -17.03 4.53
CA LYS A 27 -13.90 -15.97 5.10
C LYS A 27 -13.82 -14.69 4.28
N VAL A 28 -14.99 -14.08 4.04
CA VAL A 28 -15.13 -12.79 3.38
C VAL A 28 -15.75 -11.76 4.32
N VAL A 29 -15.36 -10.50 4.14
CA VAL A 29 -15.81 -9.35 4.92
C VAL A 29 -16.27 -8.22 4.01
N HIS A 30 -17.04 -7.28 4.56
CA HIS A 30 -17.59 -6.14 3.83
C HIS A 30 -16.93 -4.84 4.31
N VAL A 31 -16.13 -4.21 3.45
CA VAL A 31 -15.49 -2.92 3.78
C VAL A 31 -16.23 -1.80 3.08
N GLY A 32 -16.70 -0.81 3.82
CA GLY A 32 -17.38 0.38 3.30
C GLY A 32 -16.59 1.66 3.53
N SER A 33 -17.00 2.72 2.84
CA SER A 33 -16.53 4.09 3.11
C SER A 33 -17.53 4.81 3.99
N THR A 34 -17.09 5.65 4.94
CA THR A 34 -18.01 6.57 5.64
C THR A 34 -18.57 7.68 4.74
N LEU A 35 -18.04 7.80 3.51
CA LEU A 35 -18.39 8.84 2.56
C LEU A 35 -19.39 8.36 1.50
N SER A 36 -19.80 7.09 1.53
CA SER A 36 -20.75 6.51 0.58
C SER A 36 -21.37 5.21 1.09
N ASP A 37 -22.58 4.87 0.67
CA ASP A 37 -23.21 3.58 0.98
C ASP A 37 -22.61 2.37 0.23
N ARG A 38 -21.56 2.59 -0.56
CA ARG A 38 -20.89 1.54 -1.32
C ARG A 38 -20.04 0.66 -0.40
N GLN A 39 -20.29 -0.64 -0.48
CA GLN A 39 -19.52 -1.68 0.21
C GLN A 39 -18.73 -2.54 -0.78
N PHE A 40 -17.62 -3.10 -0.31
CA PHE A 40 -16.71 -3.95 -1.06
C PHE A 40 -16.54 -5.28 -0.33
N THR A 41 -16.80 -6.40 -1.01
CA THR A 41 -16.55 -7.74 -0.47
C THR A 41 -15.10 -8.13 -0.72
N VAL A 42 -14.39 -8.49 0.35
CA VAL A 42 -12.96 -8.85 0.30
C VAL A 42 -12.70 -10.05 1.20
N HIS A 43 -11.72 -10.89 0.85
CA HIS A 43 -11.27 -11.96 1.73
C HIS A 43 -10.63 -11.39 3.00
N GLU A 44 -11.01 -11.93 4.15
CA GLU A 44 -10.58 -11.45 5.47
C GLU A 44 -9.05 -11.53 5.60
N ASP A 45 -8.47 -12.68 5.30
CA ASP A 45 -7.03 -12.90 5.44
C ASP A 45 -6.24 -12.02 4.46
N LEU A 46 -6.78 -11.78 3.26
CA LEU A 46 -6.17 -10.91 2.27
C LEU A 46 -6.11 -9.44 2.72
N VAL A 47 -7.23 -8.91 3.23
CA VAL A 47 -7.30 -7.50 3.64
C VAL A 47 -6.50 -7.26 4.93
N CYS A 48 -6.46 -8.26 5.81
CA CYS A 48 -5.65 -8.25 7.03
C CYS A 48 -4.18 -8.56 6.79
N THR A 49 -3.74 -9.03 5.61
CA THR A 49 -2.32 -9.39 5.44
C THR A 49 -1.41 -8.17 5.67
N GLY A 50 -1.82 -6.98 5.21
CA GLY A 50 -0.95 -5.79 5.18
C GLY A 50 -1.42 -4.60 5.98
N SER A 51 -2.71 -4.52 6.28
CA SER A 51 -3.31 -3.38 6.94
C SER A 51 -3.51 -3.64 8.42
N GLU A 52 -2.86 -2.85 9.26
CA GLU A 52 -3.02 -2.95 10.71
C GLU A 52 -4.45 -2.55 11.15
N VAL A 53 -5.05 -1.57 10.47
CA VAL A 53 -6.45 -1.18 10.68
C VAL A 53 -7.38 -2.37 10.48
N PHE A 54 -7.23 -3.13 9.39
CA PHE A 54 -8.10 -4.30 9.16
C PHE A 54 -7.75 -5.48 10.07
N LYS A 55 -6.47 -5.69 10.43
CA LYS A 55 -6.08 -6.69 11.44
C LYS A 55 -6.76 -6.43 12.77
N THR A 56 -6.71 -5.20 13.28
CA THR A 56 -7.32 -4.83 14.56
C THR A 56 -8.84 -4.96 14.54
N TRP A 57 -9.50 -4.74 13.40
CA TRP A 57 -10.95 -4.87 13.29
C TRP A 57 -11.42 -6.31 13.15
N PHE A 58 -10.81 -7.09 12.25
CA PHE A 58 -11.30 -8.42 11.91
C PHE A 58 -10.57 -9.54 12.62
N GLN A 59 -9.32 -9.33 13.02
CA GLN A 59 -8.44 -10.35 13.62
C GLN A 59 -7.82 -9.89 14.95
N PRO A 60 -8.56 -9.20 15.86
CA PRO A 60 -7.98 -8.56 17.06
C PRO A 60 -7.29 -9.53 18.02
N THR A 61 -7.68 -10.80 18.00
CA THR A 61 -7.13 -11.83 18.87
C THR A 61 -6.22 -12.81 18.14
N ARG A 62 -6.14 -12.77 16.80
CA ARG A 62 -5.41 -13.79 16.02
C ARG A 62 -3.92 -13.68 16.30
N ARG A 63 -3.30 -14.81 16.58
CA ARG A 63 -1.84 -14.91 16.70
C ARG A 63 -1.17 -14.95 15.34
N PRO A 64 0.13 -14.61 15.25
CA PRO A 64 0.94 -14.94 14.08
C PRO A 64 0.73 -16.41 13.68
N ILE A 65 0.76 -16.66 12.37
CA ILE A 65 0.66 -18.02 11.84
C ILE A 65 2.04 -18.65 11.99
N ASP A 66 2.21 -19.45 13.05
CA ASP A 66 3.45 -20.14 13.35
C ASP A 66 3.20 -21.56 13.89
N GLY A 67 4.20 -22.43 13.72
CA GLY A 67 4.19 -23.77 14.27
C GLY A 67 3.23 -24.75 13.59
N GLN A 68 2.64 -25.64 14.38
CA GLN A 68 1.86 -26.78 13.91
C GLN A 68 0.44 -26.73 14.44
N CYS A 69 -0.49 -27.24 13.65
CA CYS A 69 -1.88 -27.39 14.03
C CYS A 69 -1.99 -28.36 15.22
N PRO A 70 -2.57 -27.97 16.37
CA PRO A 70 -2.63 -28.81 17.57
C PRO A 70 -3.53 -30.05 17.45
N ILE A 71 -4.27 -30.20 16.35
CA ILE A 71 -5.14 -31.36 16.11
C ILE A 71 -4.39 -32.44 15.32
N CYS A 72 -3.74 -32.07 14.21
CA CYS A 72 -3.08 -33.02 13.31
C CYS A 72 -1.55 -33.00 13.38
N TYR A 73 -0.96 -32.04 14.11
CA TYR A 73 0.48 -31.81 14.23
C TYR A 73 1.20 -31.54 12.90
N VAL A 74 0.46 -31.13 11.87
CA VAL A 74 1.01 -30.67 10.58
C VAL A 74 1.21 -29.15 10.62
N GLU A 75 2.21 -28.66 9.90
CA GLU A 75 2.54 -27.25 9.79
C GLU A 75 1.34 -26.37 9.36
N LEU A 76 1.23 -25.21 10.00
CA LEU A 76 0.22 -24.20 9.67
C LEU A 76 0.71 -23.37 8.48
N ASP A 77 0.46 -23.87 7.27
CA ASP A 77 0.83 -23.17 6.04
C ASP A 77 -0.44 -22.67 5.29
N PRO A 78 -0.68 -21.34 5.27
CA PRO A 78 -1.85 -20.76 4.61
C PRO A 78 -1.77 -20.86 3.08
N THR A 79 -0.63 -21.25 2.51
CA THR A 79 -0.49 -21.47 1.06
C THR A 79 -0.93 -22.88 0.64
N HIS A 80 -0.99 -23.82 1.59
CA HIS A 80 -1.36 -25.21 1.34
C HIS A 80 -2.70 -25.62 1.95
N ALA A 81 -3.18 -24.92 2.97
CA ALA A 81 -4.47 -25.20 3.61
C ALA A 81 -5.11 -23.94 4.17
N ASP A 82 -6.44 -23.88 4.11
CA ASP A 82 -7.20 -22.82 4.77
C ASP A 82 -7.06 -22.92 6.28
N LEU A 83 -6.88 -21.75 6.89
CA LEU A 83 -6.71 -21.61 8.32
C LEU A 83 -7.91 -20.90 8.94
N THR A 84 -8.27 -21.34 10.13
CA THR A 84 -9.18 -20.66 11.04
C THR A 84 -8.46 -20.39 12.35
N PHE A 85 -9.04 -19.56 13.21
CA PHE A 85 -8.42 -19.23 14.49
C PHE A 85 -9.45 -19.03 15.59
N CYS A 86 -9.01 -19.21 16.83
CA CYS A 86 -9.86 -18.99 18.00
C CYS A 86 -10.14 -17.51 18.23
N ARG A 87 -11.26 -17.02 17.70
CA ARG A 87 -11.80 -15.67 17.99
C ARG A 87 -12.21 -15.49 19.45
N GLY A 88 -12.51 -16.61 20.11
CA GLY A 88 -13.01 -16.71 21.48
C GLY A 88 -12.13 -16.03 22.54
N MET A 89 -10.84 -16.35 22.52
CA MET A 89 -9.92 -15.94 23.58
C MET A 89 -8.45 -16.04 23.16
N CYS A 90 -8.00 -17.23 22.74
CA CYS A 90 -6.57 -17.48 22.64
C CYS A 90 -5.94 -17.12 21.30
N GLY A 91 -6.71 -16.96 20.22
CA GLY A 91 -6.16 -16.57 18.92
C GLY A 91 -5.39 -17.62 18.14
N HIS A 92 -5.28 -18.84 18.66
CA HIS A 92 -4.45 -19.88 18.05
C HIS A 92 -5.02 -20.32 16.70
N ASN A 93 -4.13 -20.52 15.72
CA ASN A 93 -4.47 -20.93 14.36
C ASN A 93 -4.65 -22.46 14.28
N LEU A 94 -5.55 -22.89 13.40
CA LEU A 94 -5.92 -24.29 13.14
C LEU A 94 -6.18 -24.44 11.64
N HIS A 95 -5.94 -25.60 11.04
CA HIS A 95 -6.52 -25.88 9.72
C HIS A 95 -8.04 -25.90 9.82
N THR A 96 -8.73 -25.26 8.89
CA THR A 96 -10.21 -25.19 8.88
C THR A 96 -10.83 -26.58 8.92
N ARG A 97 -10.34 -27.50 8.10
CA ARG A 97 -10.79 -28.91 8.08
C ARG A 97 -10.60 -29.62 9.42
N CYS A 98 -9.49 -29.37 10.12
CA CYS A 98 -9.24 -29.97 11.43
C CYS A 98 -10.23 -29.43 12.47
N TRP A 99 -10.52 -28.12 12.42
CA TRP A 99 -11.53 -27.50 13.25
C TRP A 99 -12.92 -28.07 12.98
N GLU A 100 -13.35 -28.21 11.73
CA GLU A 100 -14.65 -28.77 11.38
C GLU A 100 -14.84 -30.19 11.91
N THR A 101 -13.82 -31.03 11.74
CA THR A 101 -13.82 -32.40 12.26
C THR A 101 -13.99 -32.40 13.78
N TRP A 102 -13.21 -31.55 14.47
CA TRP A 102 -13.28 -31.40 15.92
C TRP A 102 -14.62 -30.85 16.42
N ALA A 103 -15.21 -29.90 15.70
CA ALA A 103 -16.46 -29.26 16.07
C ALA A 103 -17.65 -30.21 15.90
N ASN A 104 -17.66 -31.02 14.84
CA ASN A 104 -18.74 -31.97 14.54
C ASN A 104 -18.88 -33.09 15.59
N GLU A 105 -17.81 -33.39 16.34
CA GLU A 105 -17.84 -34.39 17.41
C GLU A 105 -18.44 -33.85 18.74
N GLN A 106 -18.80 -32.56 18.80
CA GLN A 106 -19.21 -31.89 20.04
C GLN A 106 -20.53 -31.14 19.88
N ALA A 107 -21.43 -31.28 20.86
CA ALA A 107 -22.66 -30.50 20.92
C ALA A 107 -22.41 -28.99 21.11
N HIS A 108 -21.35 -28.64 21.84
CA HIS A 108 -20.92 -27.26 22.09
C HIS A 108 -19.42 -27.14 21.81
N PRO A 109 -19.02 -26.86 20.55
CA PRO A 109 -17.64 -26.94 20.14
C PRO A 109 -16.80 -25.88 20.87
N LYS A 110 -15.72 -26.35 21.51
CA LYS A 110 -14.77 -25.52 22.27
C LYS A 110 -13.40 -25.55 21.59
N CYS A 111 -12.65 -24.45 21.72
CA CYS A 111 -11.29 -24.38 21.21
C CYS A 111 -10.41 -25.49 21.82
N PRO A 112 -9.68 -26.28 21.01
CA PRO A 112 -8.78 -27.32 21.53
C PRO A 112 -7.69 -26.78 22.46
N MET A 113 -7.26 -25.53 22.25
CA MET A 113 -6.16 -24.89 22.98
C MET A 113 -6.58 -24.30 24.31
N CYS A 114 -7.65 -23.50 24.34
CA CYS A 114 -8.06 -22.76 25.54
C CYS A 114 -9.41 -23.18 26.12
N ARG A 115 -10.12 -24.11 25.46
CA ARG A 115 -11.44 -24.64 25.86
C ARG A 115 -12.56 -23.61 25.96
N THR A 116 -12.32 -22.36 25.56
CA THR A 116 -13.38 -21.34 25.40
C THR A 116 -14.34 -21.78 24.30
N GLY A 117 -15.63 -21.46 24.47
CA GLY A 117 -16.63 -21.67 23.43
C GLY A 117 -16.21 -21.01 22.12
N TRP A 118 -16.39 -21.71 21.00
CA TRP A 118 -15.99 -21.18 19.71
C TRP A 118 -16.95 -20.08 19.26
N MET A 119 -16.39 -18.93 18.88
CA MET A 119 -17.15 -17.81 18.34
C MET A 119 -16.98 -17.79 16.83
N GLU A 120 -18.06 -18.03 16.11
CA GLU A 120 -18.12 -17.68 14.70
C GLU A 120 -18.35 -16.16 14.57
N PRO A 121 -17.81 -15.51 13.54
CA PRO A 121 -18.12 -14.12 13.25
C PRO A 121 -19.62 -14.01 12.98
N GLU A 122 -20.32 -13.15 13.72
CA GLU A 122 -21.70 -12.80 13.41
C GLU A 122 -21.72 -12.10 12.04
N ASP A 123 -22.55 -12.58 11.11
CA ASP A 123 -22.62 -12.10 9.73
C ASP A 123 -22.83 -10.57 9.64
N GLU A 124 -23.52 -9.96 10.61
CA GLU A 124 -23.80 -8.51 10.65
C GLU A 124 -22.60 -7.63 11.07
N LYS A 125 -21.57 -8.17 11.73
CA LYS A 125 -20.40 -7.39 12.22
C LYS A 125 -19.27 -7.26 11.20
N THR A 126 -19.43 -7.81 9.99
CA THR A 126 -18.40 -7.75 8.94
C THR A 126 -18.41 -6.47 8.11
N ALA A 127 -19.37 -5.57 8.34
CA ALA A 127 -19.46 -4.27 7.67
C ALA A 127 -18.71 -3.16 8.46
N CYS A 128 -17.47 -2.86 8.10
CA CYS A 128 -16.71 -1.75 8.71
C CYS A 128 -16.66 -0.54 7.77
N GLN A 129 -16.92 0.67 8.29
CA GLN A 129 -16.82 1.90 7.50
C GLN A 129 -15.52 2.66 7.82
N ILE A 130 -14.68 2.85 6.81
CA ILE A 130 -13.42 3.59 6.93
C ILE A 130 -13.53 4.99 6.31
N GLY A 131 -12.85 5.98 6.88
CA GLY A 131 -12.78 7.37 6.40
C GLY A 131 -11.96 7.57 5.13
N VAL A 132 -12.08 6.65 4.16
CA VAL A 132 -11.35 6.61 2.89
C VAL A 132 -12.31 6.82 1.74
N ASN A 133 -11.89 7.57 0.71
CA ASN A 133 -12.70 7.80 -0.48
C ASN A 133 -13.04 6.46 -1.17
N PRO A 134 -14.29 6.25 -1.66
CA PRO A 134 -14.70 5.00 -2.28
C PRO A 134 -13.89 4.59 -3.51
N ASP A 135 -13.38 5.54 -4.30
CA ASP A 135 -12.52 5.24 -5.46
C ASP A 135 -11.11 4.81 -5.02
N ALA A 136 -10.60 5.41 -3.95
CA ALA A 136 -9.35 4.98 -3.33
C ALA A 136 -9.49 3.58 -2.72
N LEU A 137 -10.61 3.31 -2.04
CA LEU A 137 -10.92 1.98 -1.50
C LEU A 137 -11.08 0.94 -2.61
N GLN A 138 -11.78 1.27 -3.70
CA GLN A 138 -11.87 0.42 -4.89
C GLN A 138 -10.49 0.10 -5.47
N THR A 139 -9.61 1.11 -5.56
CA THR A 139 -8.24 0.94 -6.05
C THR A 139 -7.43 0.04 -5.12
N TYR A 140 -7.57 0.22 -3.81
CA TYR A 140 -6.92 -0.62 -2.80
C TYR A 140 -7.37 -2.08 -2.91
N VAL A 141 -8.68 -2.33 -2.95
CA VAL A 141 -9.23 -3.68 -3.14
C VAL A 141 -8.73 -4.30 -4.44
N GLY A 142 -8.76 -3.56 -5.55
CA GLY A 142 -8.21 -4.03 -6.82
C GLY A 142 -6.72 -4.36 -6.74
N TRP A 143 -5.94 -3.56 -5.99
CA TRP A 143 -4.52 -3.79 -5.77
C TRP A 143 -4.24 -5.02 -4.90
N LEU A 144 -5.04 -5.31 -3.87
CA LEU A 144 -4.86 -6.50 -3.04
C LEU A 144 -4.85 -7.79 -3.89
N TYR A 145 -5.76 -7.90 -4.85
CA TYR A 145 -5.86 -9.08 -5.72
C TYR A 145 -4.88 -9.07 -6.90
N SER A 146 -4.59 -7.89 -7.47
CA SER A 146 -3.86 -7.81 -8.74
C SER A 146 -2.41 -7.34 -8.61
N ARG A 147 -2.06 -6.78 -7.44
CA ARG A 147 -0.82 -6.02 -7.18
C ARG A 147 -0.56 -4.91 -8.20
N LYS A 148 -1.62 -4.40 -8.84
CA LYS A 148 -1.56 -3.31 -9.83
C LYS A 148 -2.44 -2.16 -9.39
N ILE A 149 -1.85 -0.97 -9.43
CA ILE A 149 -2.57 0.28 -9.21
C ILE A 149 -3.12 0.73 -10.55
N VAL A 150 -4.44 0.84 -10.65
CA VAL A 150 -5.13 1.36 -11.82
C VAL A 150 -5.95 2.56 -11.37
N LEU A 151 -5.53 3.74 -11.78
CA LEU A 151 -6.29 4.96 -11.52
C LEU A 151 -7.41 5.10 -12.56
N THR A 152 -8.66 5.16 -12.10
CA THR A 152 -9.81 5.52 -12.93
C THR A 152 -9.79 7.02 -13.20
N THR A 153 -8.93 7.47 -14.12
CA THR A 153 -8.92 8.87 -14.57
C THR A 153 -9.30 8.94 -16.04
N VAL A 154 -10.45 9.55 -16.32
CA VAL A 154 -10.89 9.82 -17.69
C VAL A 154 -10.13 11.05 -18.20
N GLY A 155 -9.16 10.85 -19.09
CA GLY A 155 -8.66 11.88 -20.02
C GLY A 155 -7.82 13.03 -19.45
N SER A 156 -6.53 12.79 -19.17
CA SER A 156 -5.38 13.73 -19.31
C SER A 156 -4.16 13.16 -18.55
N PRO A 157 -2.90 13.48 -18.91
CA PRO A 157 -1.72 13.09 -18.13
C PRO A 157 -1.55 13.83 -16.79
N MET A 158 -2.30 14.91 -16.55
CA MET A 158 -2.30 15.68 -15.29
C MET A 158 -3.17 15.06 -14.17
N PRO A 159 -4.38 14.48 -14.45
CA PRO A 159 -5.18 13.69 -13.52
C PRO A 159 -4.46 12.53 -12.83
N GLU A 160 -3.60 11.81 -13.55
CA GLU A 160 -2.95 10.61 -13.00
C GLU A 160 -2.01 10.95 -11.84
N ARG A 161 -1.24 12.04 -11.95
CA ARG A 161 -0.27 12.47 -10.92
C ARG A 161 -0.96 12.96 -9.65
N ILE A 162 -1.97 13.81 -9.81
CA ILE A 162 -2.79 14.30 -8.68
C ILE A 162 -3.56 13.14 -8.07
N GLY A 163 -4.06 12.22 -8.90
CA GLY A 163 -4.73 10.99 -8.48
C GLY A 163 -3.84 10.11 -7.61
N LEU A 164 -2.55 9.92 -7.96
CA LEU A 164 -1.61 9.17 -7.13
C LEU A 164 -1.36 9.85 -5.78
N CYS A 165 -1.20 11.17 -5.75
CA CYS A 165 -1.02 11.91 -4.48
C CYS A 165 -2.27 11.82 -3.59
N ASN A 166 -3.46 11.93 -4.17
CA ASN A 166 -4.73 11.70 -3.45
C ASN A 166 -4.87 10.25 -2.98
N LEU A 167 -4.46 9.28 -3.79
CA LEU A 167 -4.52 7.87 -3.42
C LEU A 167 -3.60 7.60 -2.22
N TYR A 168 -2.41 8.21 -2.19
CA TYR A 168 -1.46 8.03 -1.10
C TYR A 168 -1.99 8.54 0.25
N THR A 169 -2.68 9.68 0.30
CA THR A 169 -3.27 10.17 1.57
C THR A 169 -4.34 9.23 2.12
N HIS A 170 -5.05 8.55 1.23
CA HIS A 170 -5.99 7.51 1.62
C HIS A 170 -5.28 6.21 2.01
N ALA A 171 -4.14 5.90 1.40
CA ALA A 171 -3.31 4.76 1.76
C ALA A 171 -2.68 4.89 3.16
N GLU A 172 -2.33 6.11 3.59
CA GLU A 172 -1.89 6.37 4.97
C GLU A 172 -2.96 5.95 5.99
N LYS A 173 -4.25 6.21 5.70
CA LYS A 173 -5.38 5.78 6.56
C LYS A 173 -5.65 4.28 6.56
N LEU A 174 -5.19 3.57 5.53
CA LEU A 174 -5.33 2.12 5.42
C LEU A 174 -4.22 1.40 6.19
N GLU A 175 -3.15 2.11 6.58
CA GLU A 175 -2.00 1.55 7.32
C GLU A 175 -1.47 0.25 6.69
N ASP A 176 -1.43 0.19 5.36
CA ASP A 176 -0.76 -0.88 4.59
C ASP A 176 0.53 -0.33 3.96
N PRO A 177 1.72 -0.60 4.57
CA PRO A 177 2.99 -0.12 4.07
C PRO A 177 3.30 -0.57 2.65
N ARG A 178 2.84 -1.77 2.26
CA ARG A 178 3.07 -2.33 0.92
C ARG A 178 2.27 -1.58 -0.13
N PHE A 179 1.05 -1.19 0.19
CA PHE A 179 0.24 -0.35 -0.67
C PHE A 179 0.82 1.07 -0.77
N GLN A 180 1.20 1.66 0.37
CA GLN A 180 1.85 2.97 0.42
C GLN A 180 3.13 2.98 -0.42
N ASN A 181 3.98 1.96 -0.27
CA ASN A 181 5.20 1.78 -1.05
C ASN A 181 4.93 1.61 -2.54
N ALA A 182 3.91 0.84 -2.92
CA ALA A 182 3.53 0.68 -4.32
C ALA A 182 3.14 2.03 -4.96
N ILE A 183 2.36 2.85 -4.24
CA ILE A 183 1.97 4.19 -4.71
C ILE A 183 3.19 5.11 -4.73
N MET A 184 3.98 5.14 -3.66
CA MET A 184 5.17 6.00 -3.54
C MET A 184 6.20 5.66 -4.62
N ALA A 185 6.42 4.38 -4.93
CA ALA A 185 7.31 3.94 -5.99
C ALA A 185 6.81 4.42 -7.37
N LEU A 186 5.50 4.43 -7.61
CA LEU A 186 4.94 5.04 -8.81
C LEU A 186 5.25 6.53 -8.84
N ILE A 187 4.92 7.26 -7.76
CA ILE A 187 5.18 8.69 -7.62
C ILE A 187 6.66 9.02 -7.88
N ILE A 188 7.62 8.28 -7.32
CA ILE A 188 9.06 8.52 -7.52
C ILE A 188 9.52 8.27 -8.97
N THR A 189 8.77 7.50 -9.76
CA THR A 189 9.22 7.06 -11.09
C THR A 189 9.45 8.27 -12.03
N PRO A 190 10.63 8.38 -12.67
CA PRO A 190 11.04 9.57 -13.44
C PRO A 190 10.10 9.98 -14.58
N SER A 191 9.43 9.00 -15.19
CA SER A 191 8.48 9.24 -16.26
C SER A 191 7.30 10.12 -15.80
N LEU A 192 7.03 10.19 -14.50
CA LEU A 192 5.97 11.01 -13.94
C LEU A 192 6.33 12.48 -13.77
N TRP A 193 7.57 12.93 -13.90
CA TRP A 193 7.91 14.33 -13.61
C TRP A 193 8.55 15.09 -14.76
N ASN A 194 8.77 14.42 -15.90
CA ASN A 194 9.54 14.96 -17.02
C ASN A 194 10.90 15.54 -16.54
N LEU A 195 11.60 16.29 -17.40
CA LEU A 195 12.87 16.93 -17.07
C LEU A 195 12.74 18.17 -16.14
N THR A 196 11.52 18.52 -15.72
CA THR A 196 11.18 19.80 -15.06
C THR A 196 10.84 19.69 -13.57
N GLY A 197 10.65 18.47 -13.07
CA GLY A 197 10.19 18.22 -11.70
C GLY A 197 8.66 18.37 -11.54
N PRO A 198 8.15 18.41 -10.30
CA PRO A 198 6.71 18.45 -10.06
C PRO A 198 6.06 19.73 -10.63
N PRO A 199 4.98 19.61 -11.43
CA PRO A 199 4.23 20.76 -11.93
C PRO A 199 3.59 21.56 -10.79
N THR A 200 3.43 22.87 -10.99
CA THR A 200 2.76 23.77 -10.05
C THR A 200 1.41 23.25 -9.59
N ALA A 201 0.55 22.76 -10.49
CA ALA A 201 -0.78 22.25 -10.14
C ALA A 201 -0.75 21.08 -9.14
N VAL A 202 0.27 20.21 -9.23
CA VAL A 202 0.44 19.09 -8.28
C VAL A 202 0.89 19.64 -6.92
N VAL A 203 1.83 20.58 -6.92
CA VAL A 203 2.31 21.22 -5.68
C VAL A 203 1.19 21.99 -4.99
N GLU A 204 0.37 22.74 -5.73
CA GLU A 204 -0.79 23.45 -5.20
C GLU A 204 -1.79 22.50 -4.55
N ALA A 205 -2.07 21.35 -5.16
CA ALA A 205 -2.94 20.33 -4.57
C ALA A 205 -2.39 19.80 -3.24
N VAL A 206 -1.07 19.62 -3.13
CA VAL A 206 -0.40 19.08 -1.93
C VAL A 206 -0.18 20.09 -0.81
N PHE A 207 0.11 21.35 -1.15
CA PHE A 207 0.49 22.37 -0.16
C PHE A 207 -0.67 23.29 0.26
N ASN A 208 -1.68 23.53 -0.58
CA ASN A 208 -2.82 24.40 -0.23
C ASN A 208 -3.97 23.63 0.47
N HIS A 209 -3.61 22.67 1.34
CA HIS A 209 -4.52 21.89 2.21
C HIS A 209 -5.56 20.97 1.54
N LYS A 210 -5.51 20.74 0.22
CA LYS A 210 -6.39 19.73 -0.40
C LYS A 210 -5.93 18.29 -0.11
N ILE A 211 -4.64 18.11 0.14
CA ILE A 211 -3.97 16.85 0.48
C ILE A 211 -3.11 17.12 1.71
N ILE A 212 -3.22 16.27 2.72
CA ILE A 212 -2.47 16.40 3.97
C ILE A 212 -1.60 15.15 4.11
N SER A 213 -0.33 15.24 3.70
CA SER A 213 0.68 14.21 3.91
C SER A 213 2.08 14.85 3.90
N GLU A 214 2.75 14.80 5.05
CA GLU A 214 4.12 15.30 5.21
C GLU A 214 5.14 14.51 4.36
N PRO A 215 5.08 13.16 4.27
CA PRO A 215 5.94 12.39 3.36
C PRO A 215 5.85 12.87 1.90
N LEU A 216 4.64 13.12 1.39
CA LEU A 216 4.45 13.64 0.03
C LEU A 216 5.02 15.05 -0.14
N ARG A 217 4.79 15.95 0.83
CA ARG A 217 5.32 17.33 0.78
C ARG A 217 6.84 17.33 0.66
N ASN A 218 7.48 16.54 1.52
CA ASN A 218 8.94 16.40 1.53
C ASN A 218 9.44 15.79 0.22
N LEU A 219 8.78 14.75 -0.30
CA LEU A 219 9.16 14.15 -1.57
C LEU A 219 9.09 15.16 -2.74
N LEU A 220 8.03 15.97 -2.81
CA LEU A 220 7.91 16.97 -3.88
C LEU A 220 9.02 18.03 -3.79
N VAL A 221 9.40 18.43 -2.58
CA VAL A 221 10.53 19.35 -2.33
C VAL A 221 11.84 18.72 -2.80
N ASP A 222 12.13 17.48 -2.41
CA ASP A 222 13.34 16.75 -2.82
C ASP A 222 13.41 16.56 -4.34
N LEU A 223 12.31 16.17 -4.98
CA LEU A 223 12.22 16.02 -6.44
C LEU A 223 12.53 17.33 -7.16
N LYS A 224 12.08 18.47 -6.62
CA LYS A 224 12.36 19.78 -7.21
C LYS A 224 13.79 20.23 -6.96
N LEU A 225 14.28 20.08 -5.73
CA LEU A 225 15.64 20.44 -5.34
C LEU A 225 16.68 19.67 -6.14
N ARG A 226 16.45 18.37 -6.35
CA ARG A 226 17.29 17.54 -7.21
C ARG A 226 17.44 18.18 -8.60
N ARG A 227 16.35 18.66 -9.21
CA ARG A 227 16.39 19.34 -10.52
C ARG A 227 17.10 20.70 -10.48
N ILE A 228 16.91 21.47 -9.42
CA ILE A 228 17.59 22.76 -9.23
C ILE A 228 19.11 22.54 -9.13
N ARG A 229 19.55 21.51 -8.39
CA ARG A 229 20.97 21.13 -8.26
C ARG A 229 21.54 20.58 -9.57
N GLU A 230 20.85 19.64 -10.24
CA GLU A 230 21.28 19.05 -11.52
C GLU A 230 21.56 20.10 -12.61
N ARG A 231 20.82 21.22 -12.61
CA ARG A 231 20.98 22.29 -13.61
C ARG A 231 21.73 23.52 -13.09
N ASN A 232 22.24 23.48 -11.86
CA ASN A 232 22.87 24.62 -11.19
C ASN A 232 22.03 25.92 -11.24
N LEU A 233 20.71 25.80 -11.00
CA LEU A 233 19.73 26.89 -11.17
C LEU A 233 19.35 27.59 -9.86
N GLN A 234 20.13 27.46 -8.78
CA GLN A 234 19.68 27.86 -7.44
C GLN A 234 19.15 29.31 -7.39
N ALA A 235 19.98 30.29 -7.76
CA ALA A 235 19.58 31.70 -7.71
C ALA A 235 18.56 32.10 -8.80
N SER A 236 18.68 31.53 -10.01
CA SER A 236 17.80 31.88 -11.13
C SER A 236 16.42 31.25 -11.01
N TRP A 237 16.30 30.10 -10.33
CA TRP A 237 15.02 29.45 -10.09
C TRP A 237 14.14 30.30 -9.16
N PHE A 238 14.67 30.76 -8.02
CA PHE A 238 13.90 31.61 -7.10
C PHE A 238 13.42 32.89 -7.78
N LYS A 239 14.30 33.56 -8.53
CA LYS A 239 13.96 34.81 -9.23
C LYS A 239 12.84 34.61 -10.26
N ASN A 240 12.89 33.52 -11.02
CA ASN A 240 12.05 33.36 -12.20
C ASN A 240 10.79 32.51 -11.96
N ASN A 241 10.77 31.67 -10.91
CA ASN A 241 9.73 30.66 -10.74
C ASN A 241 9.09 30.63 -9.36
N ALA A 242 9.68 31.21 -8.31
CA ALA A 242 9.17 31.05 -6.94
C ALA A 242 7.74 31.58 -6.77
N SER A 243 7.37 32.66 -7.47
CA SER A 243 6.02 33.24 -7.43
C SER A 243 4.94 32.31 -8.00
N SER A 244 5.32 31.30 -8.77
CA SER A 244 4.40 30.32 -9.35
C SER A 244 4.22 29.08 -8.47
N TYR A 245 4.67 29.08 -7.21
CA TYR A 245 4.51 27.96 -6.29
C TYR A 245 3.96 28.43 -4.93
N PRO A 246 3.26 27.55 -4.19
CA PRO A 246 2.84 27.81 -2.82
C PRO A 246 4.00 28.18 -1.90
N SER A 247 3.76 29.12 -0.97
CA SER A 247 4.79 29.63 -0.05
C SER A 247 5.42 28.53 0.81
N GLY A 248 4.62 27.57 1.29
CA GLY A 248 5.13 26.43 2.07
C GLY A 248 6.11 25.56 1.28
N PHE A 249 5.87 25.38 -0.02
CA PHE A 249 6.78 24.62 -0.88
C PHE A 249 8.08 25.38 -1.15
N VAL A 250 7.99 26.68 -1.47
CA VAL A 250 9.17 27.54 -1.66
C VAL A 250 9.99 27.62 -0.37
N GLY A 251 9.31 27.72 0.78
CA GLY A 251 9.92 27.69 2.11
C GLY A 251 10.68 26.39 2.37
N GLY A 252 10.09 25.23 2.05
CA GLY A 252 10.77 23.93 2.15
C GLY A 252 12.03 23.83 1.29
N ILE A 253 11.98 24.34 0.06
CA ILE A 253 13.16 24.42 -0.82
C ILE A 253 14.23 25.34 -0.22
N ALA A 254 13.85 26.52 0.27
CA ALA A 254 14.78 27.47 0.87
C ALA A 254 15.44 26.90 2.14
N HIS A 255 14.66 26.26 3.01
CA HIS A 255 15.13 25.60 4.23
C HIS A 255 16.20 24.54 3.91
N ALA A 256 15.90 23.63 3.00
CA ALA A 256 16.81 22.55 2.62
C ALA A 256 18.12 23.06 1.99
N LEU A 257 18.06 24.15 1.20
CA LEU A 257 19.26 24.77 0.63
C LEU A 257 20.09 25.52 1.68
N LEU A 258 19.45 26.26 2.59
CA LEU A 258 20.15 27.02 3.63
C LEU A 258 20.84 26.09 4.65
N ASN A 259 20.21 24.97 4.98
CA ASN A 259 20.74 24.01 5.94
C ASN A 259 21.70 22.98 5.32
N ASN A 260 22.03 23.10 4.03
CA ASN A 260 22.88 22.14 3.31
C ASN A 260 22.42 20.68 3.49
N GLU A 261 21.11 20.44 3.50
CA GLU A 261 20.58 19.10 3.68
C GLU A 261 21.11 18.15 2.60
N GLU A 262 21.38 16.90 2.98
CA GLU A 262 21.68 15.83 2.03
C GLU A 262 20.42 15.51 1.25
N ILE A 263 20.43 15.88 -0.04
CA ILE A 263 19.29 15.69 -0.93
C ILE A 263 19.53 14.42 -1.73
N PRO A 264 18.55 13.50 -1.79
CA PRO A 264 18.58 12.37 -2.70
C PRO A 264 18.88 12.79 -4.14
N THR A 265 20.05 12.41 -4.63
CA THR A 265 20.52 12.67 -6.00
C THR A 265 20.12 11.56 -6.96
N THR A 266 19.97 10.34 -6.45
CA THR A 266 19.58 9.17 -7.24
C THR A 266 18.15 8.73 -6.96
N LEU A 267 17.54 8.01 -7.90
CA LEU A 267 16.25 7.36 -7.65
C LEU A 267 16.35 6.29 -6.57
N PHE A 268 17.52 5.70 -6.41
CA PHE A 268 17.80 4.73 -5.36
C PHE A 268 17.74 5.40 -3.99
N GLU A 269 18.39 6.56 -3.82
CA GLU A 269 18.31 7.34 -2.57
C GLU A 269 16.89 7.82 -2.27
N LEU A 270 16.13 8.25 -3.29
CA LEU A 270 14.72 8.63 -3.09
C LEU A 270 13.89 7.43 -2.61
N LYS A 271 14.07 6.26 -3.23
CA LYS A 271 13.39 5.05 -2.77
C LYS A 271 13.80 4.67 -1.35
N LYS A 272 15.08 4.72 -1.04
CA LYS A 272 15.60 4.44 0.30
C LYS A 272 15.05 5.41 1.36
N LYS A 273 14.80 6.67 1.00
CA LYS A 273 14.31 7.69 1.93
C LYS A 273 12.79 7.62 2.17
N TYR A 274 12.02 7.24 1.15
CA TYR A 274 10.55 7.40 1.16
C TYR A 274 9.76 6.10 1.10
N LEU A 275 10.37 4.96 0.77
CA LEU A 275 9.71 3.67 0.94
C LEU A 275 9.85 3.26 2.41
N LEU A 276 8.74 2.84 2.99
CA LEU A 276 8.66 2.25 4.31
C LEU A 276 9.37 0.89 4.30
N ASP A 277 10.00 0.54 5.41
CA ASP A 277 10.55 -0.81 5.60
C ASP A 277 9.38 -1.82 5.54
N ASP A 278 9.51 -2.83 4.68
CA ASP A 278 8.58 -3.96 4.62
C ASP A 278 9.17 -5.04 5.53
N GLU A 279 8.55 -5.30 6.67
CA GLU A 279 9.02 -6.34 7.62
C GLU A 279 8.89 -7.77 7.03
N ASP A 280 8.27 -7.91 5.85
CA ASP A 280 7.94 -9.17 5.18
C ASP A 280 8.87 -9.53 3.98
N GLU A 281 10.01 -8.85 3.75
CA GLU A 281 11.01 -9.23 2.72
C GLU A 281 12.18 -10.09 3.22
#